data_AF-A0A6N4TFT8-F1
#
_entry.id   AF-A0A6N4TFT8-F1
#
_cell.length_a   1.000
_cell.length_b   1.000
_cell.length_c   1.000
_cell.angle_alpha   90.00
_cell.angle_beta   90.00
_cell.angle_gamma   90.00
#
_symmetry.space_group_name_H-M   'P 1'
#
loop_
_entity.id
_entity.type
_entity.pdbx_description
1 polymer ?
#
loop_
_entity_poly.entity_id
_entity_poly.type
_entity_poly.pdbx_seq_one_letter_code
_entity_poly.pdbx_strand_id
1 'polypeptide(L)'
;MTGRYRNTISFVFNENTCYSSMDDSLATEPFLLVSKPHRKRVHGFPLDSLSKDIASGKYYYDIAAKDVSTSALEDGFKMFFIRLFENI
;
A
#
# COMPACT_ATOMS: atom_id res chain seq x y z
N MET A 1 -3.92 -15.33 9.61
CA MET A 1 -3.98 -13.96 10.15
C MET A 1 -4.17 -13.01 8.98
N THR A 2 -4.91 -11.92 9.14
CA THR A 2 -4.99 -10.86 8.13
C THR A 2 -3.96 -9.77 8.42
N GLY A 3 -3.43 -9.16 7.37
CA GLY A 3 -2.53 -8.00 7.46
C GLY A 3 -2.91 -6.95 6.43
N ARG A 4 -2.39 -5.74 6.58
CA ARG A 4 -2.47 -4.68 5.57
C ARG A 4 -1.25 -3.77 5.68
N TYR A 5 -0.79 -3.22 4.56
CA TYR A 5 0.24 -2.20 4.60
C TYR A 5 -0.40 -0.86 4.97
N ARG A 6 0.18 -0.16 5.95
CA ARG A 6 -0.16 1.22 6.29
C ARG A 6 0.94 2.11 5.71
N ASN A 7 0.58 3.03 4.83
CA ASN A 7 1.52 4.00 4.28
C ASN A 7 1.33 5.37 4.94
N THR A 8 2.34 6.20 4.78
CA THR A 8 2.35 7.59 5.25
C THR A 8 2.90 8.45 4.13
N ILE A 9 2.41 9.67 4.00
CA ILE A 9 2.95 10.66 3.08
C ILE A 9 3.37 11.91 3.85
N SER A 10 4.46 12.54 3.41
CA SER A 10 4.85 13.89 3.84
C SER A 10 5.27 14.70 2.63
N PHE A 11 4.71 15.90 2.49
CA PHE A 11 5.05 16.88 1.47
C PHE A 11 5.67 18.09 2.15
N VAL A 12 6.97 18.28 1.92
CA VAL A 12 7.73 19.44 2.44
C VAL A 12 7.69 20.53 1.37
N PHE A 13 6.98 21.62 1.65
CA PHE A 13 6.83 22.73 0.71
C PHE A 13 7.95 23.77 0.86
N ASN A 14 8.30 24.12 2.09
CA ASN A 14 9.41 25.01 2.43
C ASN A 14 9.90 24.71 3.87
N GLU A 15 10.86 25.50 4.37
CA GLU A 15 11.47 25.32 5.70
C GLU A 15 10.47 25.30 6.86
N ASN A 16 9.34 26.00 6.73
CA ASN A 16 8.34 26.16 7.78
C ASN A 16 7.03 25.40 7.49
N THR A 17 6.92 24.72 6.35
CA THR A 17 5.66 24.12 5.89
C THR A 17 5.86 22.70 5.43
N CYS A 18 5.30 21.75 6.20
CA CYS A 18 5.24 20.34 5.88
C CYS A 18 3.82 19.83 6.13
N TYR A 19 3.27 19.11 5.15
CA TYR A 19 1.97 18.45 5.25
C TYR A 19 2.19 16.94 5.32
N SER A 20 1.68 16.29 6.36
CA SER A 20 1.82 14.85 6.55
C SER A 20 0.47 14.18 6.75
N SER A 21 0.34 12.94 6.26
CA SER A 21 -0.86 12.14 6.46
C SER A 21 -0.50 10.67 6.68
N MET A 22 -1.26 10.04 7.59
CA MET A 22 -1.29 8.60 7.83
C MET A 22 -2.73 8.07 7.73
N ASP A 23 -3.57 8.78 6.96
CA ASP A 23 -4.98 8.46 6.78
C ASP A 23 -5.16 7.04 6.24
N ASP A 24 -6.24 6.36 6.66
CA ASP A 24 -6.50 4.97 6.26
C ASP A 24 -6.75 4.81 4.75
N SER A 25 -7.06 5.88 4.01
CA SER A 25 -7.07 5.88 2.54
C SER A 25 -5.69 5.61 1.93
N LEU A 26 -4.61 5.81 2.68
CA LEU A 26 -3.24 5.48 2.28
C LEU A 26 -2.85 4.02 2.60
N ALA A 27 -3.73 3.23 3.21
CA ALA A 27 -3.46 1.83 3.45
C ALA A 27 -3.85 0.97 2.24
N THR A 28 -3.12 -0.13 2.00
CA THR A 28 -3.51 -1.09 0.98
C THR A 28 -4.77 -1.84 1.39
N GLU A 29 -5.37 -2.55 0.43
CA GLU A 29 -6.32 -3.61 0.72
C GLU A 29 -5.72 -4.66 1.67
N PRO A 30 -6.54 -5.27 2.54
CA PRO A 30 -6.09 -6.34 3.42
C PRO A 30 -5.74 -7.61 2.64
N PHE A 31 -4.81 -8.38 3.21
CA PHE A 31 -4.35 -9.65 2.66
C PHE A 31 -4.25 -10.71 3.76
N LEU A 32 -4.16 -11.98 3.34
CA LEU A 32 -3.89 -13.09 4.24
C LEU A 32 -2.37 -13.26 4.39
N LEU A 33 -1.90 -13.22 5.63
CA LEU A 33 -0.54 -13.64 5.98
C LEU A 33 -0.55 -15.14 6.29
N VAL A 34 0.23 -15.92 5.54
CA VAL A 34 0.28 -17.37 5.64
C VAL A 34 1.63 -17.89 6.16
N SER A 35 1.62 -19.08 6.77
CA SER A 35 2.83 -19.71 7.32
C SER A 35 3.70 -20.40 6.28
N LYS A 36 3.10 -20.86 5.17
CA LYS A 36 3.83 -21.47 4.05
C LYS A 36 4.11 -20.40 2.99
N PRO A 37 5.37 -20.07 2.71
CA PRO A 37 5.71 -19.07 1.70
C PRO A 37 5.52 -19.61 0.27
N HIS A 38 5.34 -18.70 -0.68
CA HIS A 38 5.48 -18.94 -2.11
C HIS A 38 6.92 -19.32 -2.47
N ARG A 39 7.12 -20.06 -3.56
CA ARG A 39 8.45 -20.51 -4.01
C ARG A 39 9.32 -19.33 -4.46
N LYS A 40 8.73 -18.34 -5.11
CA LYS A 40 9.39 -17.08 -5.52
C LYS A 40 9.58 -16.18 -4.30
N ARG A 41 10.78 -15.60 -4.19
CA ARG A 41 11.13 -14.53 -3.24
C ARG A 41 11.91 -13.46 -3.98
N VAL A 42 11.65 -12.20 -3.66
CA VAL A 42 12.32 -11.05 -4.26
C VAL A 42 12.98 -10.24 -3.16
N HIS A 43 14.26 -9.90 -3.34
CA HIS A 43 14.98 -9.05 -2.39
C HIS A 43 14.31 -7.67 -2.29
N GLY A 44 14.18 -7.13 -1.08
CA GLY A 44 13.41 -5.90 -0.82
C GLY A 44 11.90 -6.11 -0.59
N PHE A 45 11.35 -7.30 -0.91
CA PHE A 45 9.92 -7.62 -0.76
C PHE A 45 9.70 -8.93 0.02
N PRO A 46 10.11 -8.98 1.31
CA PRO A 46 10.09 -10.23 2.08
C PRO A 46 8.66 -10.77 2.31
N LEU A 47 7.70 -9.86 2.48
CA LEU A 47 6.32 -10.20 2.83
C LEU A 47 5.51 -10.71 1.64
N ASP A 48 5.83 -10.33 0.41
CA ASP A 48 5.07 -10.75 -0.79
C ASP A 48 5.00 -12.27 -0.95
N SER A 49 6.07 -12.98 -0.56
CA SER A 49 6.06 -14.45 -0.55
C SER A 49 5.13 -15.06 0.50
N LEU A 50 4.72 -14.30 1.51
CA LEU A 50 3.82 -14.71 2.59
C LEU A 50 2.41 -14.12 2.43
N SER A 51 2.18 -13.30 1.42
CA SER A 51 0.93 -12.57 1.20
C SER A 51 0.06 -13.27 0.17
N LYS A 52 -1.20 -13.53 0.55
CA LYS A 52 -2.25 -13.96 -0.36
C LYS A 52 -3.37 -12.94 -0.43
N ASP A 53 -3.86 -12.72 -1.63
CA ASP A 53 -5.04 -11.92 -1.86
C ASP A 53 -6.27 -12.62 -1.28
N ILE A 54 -7.11 -11.88 -0.54
CA ILE A 54 -8.27 -12.45 0.16
C ILE A 54 -9.31 -12.94 -0.86
N ALA A 55 -9.57 -12.17 -1.91
CA ALA A 55 -10.64 -12.48 -2.86
C ALA A 55 -10.32 -13.72 -3.72
N SER A 56 -9.09 -13.82 -4.22
CA SER A 56 -8.67 -14.91 -5.10
C SER A 56 -8.02 -16.09 -4.39
N GLY A 57 -7.53 -15.92 -3.15
CA GLY A 57 -6.77 -16.92 -2.41
C GLY A 57 -5.38 -17.24 -3.00
N LYS A 58 -4.97 -16.49 -4.04
CA LYS A 58 -3.68 -16.66 -4.73
C LYS A 58 -2.58 -15.89 -4.00
N TYR A 59 -1.33 -16.36 -4.13
CA TYR A 59 -0.20 -15.55 -3.69
C TYR A 59 -0.08 -14.30 -4.55
N TYR A 60 0.49 -13.23 -3.99
CA TYR A 60 0.72 -11.99 -4.73
C TYR A 60 1.52 -12.22 -6.03
N TYR A 61 2.48 -13.15 -6.02
CA TYR A 61 3.26 -13.49 -7.22
C TYR A 61 2.51 -14.28 -8.30
N ASP A 62 1.32 -14.82 -8.00
CA ASP A 62 0.50 -15.59 -8.95
C ASP A 62 -0.61 -14.73 -9.58
N ILE A 63 -0.74 -13.47 -9.16
CA ILE A 63 -1.72 -12.53 -9.67
C ILE A 63 -1.08 -11.77 -10.82
N ALA A 64 -1.49 -12.10 -12.04
CA ALA A 64 -1.10 -11.35 -13.23
C ALA A 64 -1.64 -9.92 -13.08
N ALA A 65 -0.73 -8.94 -13.09
CA ALA A 65 -1.01 -7.50 -12.94
C ALA A 65 -1.33 -6.99 -11.52
N LYS A 66 -0.65 -7.46 -10.48
CA LYS A 66 -0.56 -6.68 -9.23
C LYS A 66 0.67 -5.78 -9.27
N ASP A 67 0.52 -4.61 -9.89
CA ASP A 67 1.17 -3.44 -9.32
C ASP A 67 0.71 -3.36 -7.87
N VAL A 68 1.64 -3.29 -6.93
CA VAL A 68 1.32 -3.21 -5.49
C VAL A 68 0.55 -1.90 -5.18
N SER A 69 0.48 -0.97 -6.15
CA SER A 69 -0.51 0.11 -6.17
C SER A 69 -1.91 -0.45 -6.49
N THR A 70 -2.64 -0.77 -5.44
CA THR A 70 -4.10 -0.93 -5.57
C THR A 70 -4.72 0.41 -5.96
N SER A 71 -5.78 0.40 -6.77
CA SER A 71 -6.51 1.63 -7.14
C SER A 71 -6.89 2.49 -5.92
N ALA A 72 -7.31 1.85 -4.82
CA ALA A 72 -7.64 2.54 -3.57
C ALA A 72 -6.46 3.32 -2.96
N LEU A 73 -5.24 2.80 -3.09
CA LEU A 73 -4.03 3.46 -2.60
C LEU A 73 -3.70 4.68 -3.47
N GLU A 74 -3.81 4.53 -4.79
CA GLU A 74 -3.62 5.64 -5.73
C GLU A 74 -4.62 6.77 -5.47
N ASP A 75 -5.88 6.41 -5.18
CA ASP A 75 -6.92 7.38 -4.85
C ASP A 75 -6.64 8.08 -3.51
N GLY A 76 -6.14 7.36 -2.49
CA GLY A 76 -5.69 7.96 -1.24
C GLY A 76 -4.59 9.01 -1.43
N PHE A 77 -3.57 8.69 -2.25
CA PHE A 77 -2.51 9.64 -2.58
C PHE A 77 -3.04 10.85 -3.36
N LYS A 78 -3.91 10.64 -4.37
CA LYS A 78 -4.55 11.74 -5.11
C LYS A 78 -5.34 12.65 -4.18
N MET A 79 -6.15 12.08 -3.28
CA MET A 79 -6.95 12.84 -2.33
C MET A 79 -6.10 13.66 -1.36
N PHE A 80 -4.94 13.16 -0.95
CA PHE A 80 -3.98 13.95 -0.17
C PHE A 80 -3.58 15.22 -0.92
N PHE A 81 -3.19 15.11 -2.18
CA PHE A 81 -2.78 16.28 -2.98
C PHE A 81 -3.94 17.20 -3.32
N ILE A 82 -5.13 16.68 -3.65
CA ILE A 82 -6.33 17.50 -3.89
C ILE A 82 -6.62 18.38 -2.67
N ARG A 83 -6.70 17.77 -1.47
CA ARG A 83 -6.92 18.51 -0.22
C ARG A 83 -5.78 19.48 0.08
N LEU A 84 -4.54 19.11 -0.20
CA LEU A 84 -3.39 19.98 -0.01
C LEU A 84 -3.51 21.25 -0.86
N PHE A 85 -3.85 21.12 -2.15
CA PHE A 85 -4.00 22.26 -3.05
C PHE A 85 -5.28 23.08 -2.84
N GLU A 86 -6.29 22.54 -2.16
CA GLU A 86 -7.46 23.33 -1.71
C GLU A 86 -7.13 24.24 -0.51
N ASN A 87 -6.06 23.94 0.23
CA ASN A 87 -5.67 24.63 1.46
C ASN A 87 -4.41 25.51 1.32
N ILE A 88 -3.88 25.65 0.10
CA ILE A 88 -2.73 26.50 -0.24
C ILE A 88 -3.21 27.60 -1.19
#